data_AF-A0A519TSV5-F1
#
_entry.id   AF-A0A519TSV5-F1
#
_cell.length_a   1.000
_cell.length_b   1.000
_cell.length_c   1.000
_cell.angle_alpha   90.00
_cell.angle_beta   90.00
_cell.angle_gamma   90.00
#
_symmetry.space_group_name_H-M   'P 1'
#
loop_
_entity.id
_entity.type
_entity.pdbx_description
1 polymer ?
#
loop_
_entity_poly.entity_id
_entity_poly.type
_entity_poly.pdbx_seq_one_letter_code
_entity_poly.pdbx_strand_id
1 'polypeptide(L)'
;MLPEIDLADTASLPEGALKTFPTPADGPKVLLTRQQGQVHAFAPNCPHYGAPLEKGKIVAGKLICPWHHACFTVDSGHLCEPPALDDLPTYPVREANGRILVQVPENPPASTDQPDAAPTAELGGTPPPAAEAPADARTFVLVGGGAAGEFAAQTRRHLLVRRCGHRPGHRRRAAGCHRA
;
A
#
# COMPACT_ATOMS: atom_id res chain seq x y z
N MET A 1 -14.69 10.92 -11.57
CA MET A 1 -14.40 9.50 -11.85
C MET A 1 -13.06 9.48 -12.56
N LEU A 2 -12.08 8.74 -12.05
CA LEU A 2 -10.79 8.58 -12.74
C LEU A 2 -11.03 7.83 -14.06
N PRO A 3 -10.37 8.21 -15.17
CA PRO A 3 -10.50 7.48 -16.41
C PRO A 3 -9.94 6.06 -16.26
N GLU A 4 -10.67 5.08 -16.81
CA GLU A 4 -10.16 3.72 -16.94
C GLU A 4 -9.22 3.63 -18.15
N ILE A 5 -8.00 3.13 -17.93
CA ILE A 5 -7.00 2.94 -18.96
C ILE A 5 -6.97 1.46 -19.34
N ASP A 6 -7.13 1.17 -20.63
CA ASP A 6 -6.92 -0.18 -21.16
C ASP A 6 -5.42 -0.47 -21.22
N LEU A 7 -4.98 -1.39 -20.37
CA LEU A 7 -3.58 -1.55 -20.02
C LEU A 7 -2.97 -2.83 -20.60
N ALA A 8 -3.74 -3.92 -20.68
CA ALA A 8 -3.25 -5.19 -21.18
C ALA A 8 -4.37 -6.17 -21.55
N ASP A 9 -4.06 -7.16 -22.39
CA ASP A 9 -4.89 -8.35 -22.54
C ASP A 9 -4.82 -9.21 -21.28
N THR A 10 -5.96 -9.76 -20.86
CA THR A 10 -6.07 -10.70 -19.74
C THR A 10 -5.12 -11.89 -19.92
N ALA A 11 -4.99 -12.39 -21.14
CA ALA A 11 -4.10 -13.51 -21.48
C ALA A 11 -2.60 -13.19 -21.34
N SER A 12 -2.21 -11.91 -21.40
CA SER A 12 -0.79 -11.50 -21.26
C SER A 12 -0.29 -11.54 -19.81
N LEU A 13 -1.22 -11.64 -18.85
CA LEU A 13 -0.98 -11.71 -17.42
C LEU A 13 -1.51 -13.05 -16.84
N PRO A 14 -0.76 -14.15 -17.06
CA PRO A 14 -1.12 -15.45 -16.49
C PRO A 14 -1.02 -15.45 -14.95
N GLU A 15 -1.61 -16.46 -14.32
CA GLU A 15 -1.53 -16.67 -12.87
C GLU A 15 -0.06 -16.67 -12.37
N GLY A 16 0.19 -15.95 -11.29
CA GLY A 16 1.52 -15.80 -10.70
C GLY A 16 2.41 -14.75 -11.40
N ALA A 17 1.98 -14.16 -12.51
CA ALA A 17 2.76 -13.14 -13.19
C ALA A 17 2.89 -11.86 -12.36
N LEU A 18 4.01 -11.16 -12.53
CA LEU A 18 4.31 -9.86 -11.95
C LEU A 18 5.02 -9.04 -13.03
N LYS A 19 4.33 -8.05 -13.62
CA LYS A 19 4.81 -7.34 -14.82
C LYS A 19 4.42 -5.87 -14.80
N THR A 20 5.34 -5.01 -15.20
CA THR A 20 5.06 -3.59 -15.42
C THR A 20 4.54 -3.34 -16.81
N PHE A 21 3.60 -2.42 -16.93
CA PHE A 21 3.02 -1.99 -18.19
C PHE A 21 3.01 -0.46 -18.27
N PRO A 22 3.31 0.13 -19.43
CA PRO A 22 3.22 1.57 -19.62
C PRO A 22 1.76 2.03 -19.75
N THR A 23 1.45 3.21 -19.24
CA THR A 23 0.20 3.90 -19.59
C THR A 23 0.39 4.75 -20.85
N PRO A 24 -0.68 5.15 -21.55
CA PRO A 24 -0.60 6.06 -22.69
C PRO A 24 0.06 7.41 -22.36
N ALA A 25 0.53 8.12 -23.40
CA ALA A 25 1.06 9.49 -23.32
C ALA A 25 2.24 9.67 -22.33
N ASP A 26 3.13 8.69 -22.25
CA ASP A 26 4.28 8.67 -21.31
C ASP A 26 3.88 8.86 -19.85
N GLY A 27 2.67 8.42 -19.51
CA GLY A 27 2.16 8.46 -18.15
C GLY A 27 2.84 7.47 -17.20
N PRO A 28 2.39 7.46 -15.93
CA PRO A 28 2.94 6.59 -14.90
C PRO A 28 2.76 5.11 -15.25
N LYS A 29 3.85 4.34 -15.20
CA LYS A 29 3.79 2.88 -15.37
C LYS A 29 2.97 2.24 -14.25
N VAL A 30 2.42 1.06 -14.51
CA VAL A 30 1.62 0.28 -13.55
C VAL A 30 2.16 -1.14 -13.44
N LEU A 31 2.31 -1.63 -12.22
CA LEU A 31 2.65 -3.03 -11.95
C LEU A 31 1.36 -3.84 -11.80
N LEU A 32 1.22 -4.90 -12.61
CA LEU A 32 0.13 -5.85 -12.51
C LEU A 32 0.61 -7.19 -11.98
N THR A 33 -0.22 -7.84 -11.16
CA THR A 33 -0.07 -9.25 -10.82
C THR A 33 -1.41 -9.96 -10.85
N ARG A 34 -1.40 -11.25 -11.19
CA ARG A 34 -2.56 -12.12 -11.02
C ARG A 34 -2.29 -13.13 -9.91
N GLN A 35 -3.11 -13.11 -8.87
CA GLN A 35 -3.05 -14.08 -7.77
C GLN A 35 -4.46 -14.62 -7.49
N GLN A 36 -4.57 -15.93 -7.37
CA GLN A 36 -5.82 -16.64 -7.12
C GLN A 36 -6.92 -16.26 -8.12
N GLY A 37 -6.54 -16.05 -9.38
CA GLY A 37 -7.43 -15.64 -10.46
C GLY A 37 -7.81 -14.16 -10.45
N GLN A 38 -7.40 -13.36 -9.47
CA GLN A 38 -7.70 -11.92 -9.38
C GLN A 38 -6.51 -11.07 -9.84
N VAL A 39 -6.78 -10.00 -10.59
CA VAL A 39 -5.76 -9.03 -10.98
C VAL A 39 -5.69 -7.90 -9.96
N HIS A 40 -4.47 -7.60 -9.54
CA HIS A 40 -4.14 -6.46 -8.68
C HIS A 40 -3.20 -5.51 -9.42
N ALA A 41 -3.39 -4.21 -9.23
CA ALA A 41 -2.58 -3.17 -9.83
C ALA A 41 -1.97 -2.26 -8.78
N PHE A 42 -0.70 -1.91 -8.96
CA PHE A 42 0.09 -1.12 -8.02
C PHE A 42 0.95 -0.09 -8.72
N ALA A 43 1.48 0.85 -7.94
CA ALA A 43 2.67 1.59 -8.33
C ALA A 43 3.84 0.62 -8.64
N PRO A 44 4.66 0.90 -9.67
CA PRO A 44 5.67 -0.02 -10.16
C PRO A 44 6.97 -0.01 -9.34
N ASN A 45 7.16 1.02 -8.53
CA ASN A 45 8.35 1.22 -7.72
C ASN A 45 8.02 1.12 -6.23
N CYS A 46 8.96 0.55 -5.48
CA CYS A 46 8.86 0.43 -4.03
C CYS A 46 8.84 1.82 -3.38
N PRO A 47 7.89 2.12 -2.48
CA PRO A 47 7.80 3.43 -1.81
C PRO A 47 8.93 3.69 -0.80
N HIS A 48 9.91 2.79 -0.67
CA HIS A 48 11.09 3.01 0.16
C HIS A 48 12.16 3.82 -0.59
N TYR A 49 12.82 3.22 -1.59
CA TYR A 49 13.86 3.87 -2.41
C TYR A 49 13.65 3.67 -3.91
N GLY A 50 12.43 3.37 -4.34
CA GLY A 50 12.11 3.32 -5.77
C GLY A 50 12.52 2.02 -6.48
N ALA A 51 12.82 0.95 -5.74
CA ALA A 51 13.17 -0.35 -6.33
C ALA A 51 12.08 -0.84 -7.32
N PRO A 52 12.43 -1.28 -8.54
CA PRO A 52 11.44 -1.78 -9.50
C PRO A 52 10.83 -3.09 -8.99
N LEU A 53 9.55 -3.06 -8.61
CA LEU A 53 8.88 -4.18 -7.97
C LEU A 53 8.61 -5.36 -8.91
N GLU A 54 8.62 -5.14 -10.23
CA GLU A 54 8.62 -6.22 -11.23
C GLU A 54 9.79 -7.20 -11.09
N LYS A 55 10.91 -6.75 -10.50
CA LYS A 55 12.07 -7.61 -10.20
C LYS A 55 11.95 -8.30 -8.83
N GLY A 56 10.88 -8.01 -8.09
CA GLY A 56 10.56 -8.61 -6.81
C GLY A 56 9.99 -10.02 -6.95
N LYS A 57 9.42 -10.53 -5.85
CA LYS A 57 8.79 -11.86 -5.82
C LYS A 57 7.50 -11.81 -5.02
N ILE A 58 6.53 -12.65 -5.39
CA ILE A 58 5.35 -12.90 -4.57
C ILE A 58 5.53 -14.22 -3.83
N VAL A 59 5.42 -14.18 -2.51
CA VAL A 59 5.51 -15.36 -1.64
C VAL A 59 4.41 -15.28 -0.60
N ALA A 60 3.59 -16.33 -0.49
CA ALA A 60 2.50 -16.42 0.49
C ALA A 60 1.58 -15.17 0.52
N GLY A 61 1.22 -14.64 -0.65
CA GLY A 61 0.35 -13.47 -0.78
C GLY A 61 1.01 -12.12 -0.48
N LYS A 62 2.34 -12.09 -0.35
CA LYS A 62 3.12 -10.86 -0.14
C LYS A 62 4.04 -10.57 -1.32
N LEU A 63 4.03 -9.34 -1.81
CA LEU A 63 5.00 -8.80 -2.76
C LEU A 63 6.24 -8.32 -2.00
N ILE A 64 7.39 -8.92 -2.30
CA ILE A 64 8.68 -8.67 -1.66
C ILE A 64 9.55 -7.80 -2.58
N CYS A 65 9.97 -6.64 -2.07
CA CYS A 65 10.86 -5.71 -2.74
C CYS A 65 12.25 -6.35 -2.97
N PRO A 66 12.85 -6.20 -4.16
CA PRO A 66 14.11 -6.86 -4.51
C PRO A 66 15.36 -6.26 -3.87
N TRP A 67 15.30 -5.04 -3.32
CA TRP A 67 16.48 -4.38 -2.76
C TRP A 67 16.66 -4.67 -1.27
N HIS A 68 15.62 -4.46 -0.46
CA HIS A 68 15.71 -4.52 1.00
C HIS A 68 14.57 -5.34 1.63
N HIS A 69 13.81 -6.07 0.81
CA HIS A 69 12.77 -7.00 1.26
C HIS A 69 11.60 -6.37 2.04
N ALA A 70 11.30 -5.09 1.82
CA ALA A 70 10.00 -4.55 2.24
C ALA A 70 8.89 -5.43 1.64
N CYS A 71 7.92 -5.83 2.45
CA CYS A 71 6.84 -6.72 2.04
C CYS A 71 5.49 -6.01 2.07
N PHE A 72 4.70 -6.17 1.02
CA PHE A 72 3.36 -5.61 0.89
C PHE A 72 2.35 -6.74 0.67
N THR A 73 1.16 -6.67 1.24
CA THR A 73 0.11 -7.64 0.89
C THR A 73 -0.35 -7.43 -0.56
N VAL A 74 -0.61 -8.52 -1.28
CA VAL A 74 -1.10 -8.41 -2.66
C VAL A 74 -2.57 -7.97 -2.72
N ASP A 75 -3.36 -8.23 -1.68
CA ASP A 75 -4.79 -7.88 -1.68
C ASP A 75 -5.04 -6.36 -1.63
N SER A 76 -4.21 -5.63 -0.89
CA SER A 76 -4.45 -4.23 -0.51
C SER A 76 -3.22 -3.33 -0.59
N GLY A 77 -2.04 -3.87 -0.90
CA GLY A 77 -0.79 -3.10 -0.91
C GLY A 77 -0.28 -2.75 0.49
N HIS A 78 -0.90 -3.28 1.55
CA HIS A 78 -0.57 -2.91 2.93
C HIS A 78 0.85 -3.38 3.29
N LEU A 79 1.63 -2.48 3.88
CA LEU A 79 2.97 -2.75 4.38
C LEU A 79 2.93 -3.79 5.51
N CYS A 80 3.45 -4.97 5.22
CA CYS A 80 3.58 -6.06 6.19
C CYS A 80 4.88 -5.98 6.97
N GLU A 81 5.98 -5.74 6.25
CA GLU A 81 7.33 -5.85 6.79
C GLU A 81 8.18 -4.68 6.30
N PRO A 82 8.93 -4.01 7.20
CA PRO A 82 9.81 -2.88 6.89
C PRO A 82 10.92 -3.29 5.89
N PRO A 83 11.64 -2.35 5.25
CA PRO A 83 11.88 -0.96 5.67
C PRO A 83 11.06 0.14 4.99
N ALA A 84 10.11 -0.18 4.11
CA ALA A 84 9.20 0.86 3.61
C ALA A 84 8.45 1.51 4.78
N LEU A 85 8.11 2.79 4.62
CA LEU A 85 7.38 3.57 5.64
C LEU A 85 5.90 3.76 5.28
N ASP A 86 5.55 3.56 4.02
CA ASP A 86 4.19 3.72 3.50
C ASP A 86 3.71 2.44 2.81
N ASP A 87 2.38 2.30 2.74
CA ASP A 87 1.72 1.26 1.95
C ASP A 87 2.03 1.44 0.46
N LEU A 88 1.97 0.34 -0.29
CA LEU A 88 2.12 0.37 -1.74
C LEU A 88 0.84 0.93 -2.38
N PRO A 89 0.90 2.02 -3.17
CA PRO A 89 -0.29 2.56 -3.81
C PRO A 89 -0.95 1.53 -4.73
N THR A 90 -2.25 1.33 -4.54
CA THR A 90 -3.09 0.40 -5.33
C THR A 90 -3.97 1.16 -6.31
N TYR A 91 -4.22 0.56 -7.47
CA TYR A 91 -5.13 1.10 -8.46
C TYR A 91 -6.33 0.16 -8.68
N PRO A 92 -7.57 0.67 -8.71
CA PRO A 92 -8.73 -0.14 -9.02
C PRO A 92 -8.59 -0.81 -10.39
N VAL A 93 -8.90 -2.11 -10.44
CA VAL A 93 -8.83 -2.93 -11.66
C VAL A 93 -10.21 -3.46 -12.01
N ARG A 94 -10.52 -3.48 -13.31
CA ARG A 94 -11.70 -4.14 -13.87
C ARG A 94 -11.29 -4.98 -15.06
N GLU A 95 -11.66 -6.26 -15.03
CA GLU A 95 -11.51 -7.15 -16.19
C GLU A 95 -12.82 -7.15 -16.99
N ALA A 96 -12.74 -6.84 -18.29
CA ALA A 96 -13.90 -6.86 -19.17
C ALA A 96 -13.49 -7.16 -20.62
N ASN A 97 -14.26 -8.02 -21.31
CA ASN A 97 -14.03 -8.37 -22.71
C ASN A 97 -12.59 -8.86 -23.01
N GLY A 98 -11.96 -9.57 -22.06
CA GLY A 98 -10.58 -10.04 -22.20
C GLY A 98 -9.51 -8.97 -22.01
N ARG A 99 -9.87 -7.77 -21.56
CA ARG A 99 -8.97 -6.63 -21.30
C ARG A 99 -8.90 -6.31 -19.80
N ILE A 100 -7.74 -5.83 -19.37
CA ILE A 100 -7.47 -5.33 -18.02
C ILE A 100 -7.54 -3.81 -18.07
N LEU A 101 -8.52 -3.24 -17.39
CA LEU A 101 -8.75 -1.81 -17.27
C LEU A 101 -8.33 -1.34 -15.88
N VAL A 102 -7.57 -0.26 -15.79
CA VAL A 102 -7.02 0.24 -14.51
C VAL A 102 -7.32 1.73 -14.36
N GLN A 103 -7.73 2.14 -13.16
CA GLN A 103 -7.93 3.55 -12.83
C GLN A 103 -6.67 4.10 -12.17
N VAL A 104 -5.89 4.87 -12.93
CA VAL A 104 -4.67 5.51 -12.44
C VAL A 104 -4.94 7.01 -12.25
N PRO A 105 -4.62 7.60 -11.09
CA PRO A 105 -4.71 9.05 -10.89
C PRO A 105 -3.71 9.79 -11.79
N GLU A 106 -4.05 11.00 -12.23
CA GLU A 106 -3.19 11.82 -13.11
C GLU A 106 -1.81 12.10 -12.50
N ASN A 107 -1.73 12.15 -11.17
CA ASN A 107 -0.48 12.32 -10.43
C ASN A 107 -0.39 11.25 -9.31
N PRO A 108 0.06 10.03 -9.63
CA PRO A 108 0.17 8.98 -8.62
C PRO A 108 1.36 9.23 -7.68
N PRO A 109 1.19 8.96 -6.38
CA PRO A 109 2.30 8.98 -5.45
C PRO A 109 3.31 7.89 -5.85
N ALA A 110 4.58 8.29 -6.03
CA ALA A 110 5.73 7.42 -6.32
C ALA A 110 5.79 6.74 -7.70
N SER A 111 5.43 7.46 -8.78
CA SER A 111 5.72 7.04 -10.17
C SER A 111 6.92 7.75 -10.81
N THR A 112 7.76 8.44 -10.04
CA THR A 112 8.91 9.12 -10.62
C THR A 112 9.98 8.10 -11.00
N ASP A 113 10.39 8.07 -12.28
CA ASP A 113 11.59 7.39 -12.80
C ASP A 113 12.90 7.98 -12.22
N GLN A 114 12.88 8.44 -10.97
CA GLN A 114 13.98 9.05 -10.23
C GLN A 114 14.30 8.14 -9.04
N PRO A 115 15.24 7.17 -9.18
CA PRO A 115 15.68 6.33 -8.07
C PRO A 115 16.31 7.14 -6.91
N ASP A 116 16.69 8.39 -7.19
CA ASP A 116 17.37 9.30 -6.25
C ASP A 116 16.42 10.39 -5.69
N ALA A 117 15.21 10.50 -6.24
CA ALA A 117 14.15 11.19 -5.55
C ALA A 117 13.70 10.25 -4.44
N ALA A 118 14.35 10.35 -3.27
CA ALA A 118 13.76 9.87 -2.03
C ALA A 118 12.27 10.22 -2.11
N PRO A 119 11.35 9.25 -2.00
CA PRO A 119 9.94 9.51 -2.24
C PRO A 119 9.59 10.70 -1.37
N THR A 120 9.30 11.84 -2.00
CA THR A 120 8.80 13.04 -1.34
C THR A 120 7.35 12.84 -0.94
N ALA A 121 6.96 11.60 -0.60
CA ALA A 121 6.00 11.40 0.44
C ALA A 121 6.64 12.04 1.66
N GLU A 122 6.13 13.21 2.03
CA GLU A 122 6.29 13.77 3.36
C GLU A 122 6.44 12.62 4.37
N LEU A 123 7.63 12.50 4.98
CA LEU A 123 7.99 11.39 5.88
C LEU A 123 6.81 10.94 6.74
N GLY A 124 6.26 9.78 6.40
CA GLY A 124 5.05 9.22 6.98
C GLY A 124 3.79 9.82 6.36
N GLY A 125 3.14 9.01 5.52
CA GLY A 125 1.90 9.33 4.82
C GLY A 125 0.96 10.21 5.62
N THR A 126 0.30 11.13 4.91
CA THR A 126 -0.53 12.19 5.51
C THR A 126 -1.30 11.61 6.69
N PRO A 127 -1.02 12.06 7.93
CA PRO A 127 -1.75 11.55 9.08
C PRO A 127 -3.23 11.74 8.76
N PRO A 128 -4.10 10.74 9.02
CA PRO A 128 -5.53 10.95 8.83
C PRO A 128 -5.92 12.24 9.56
N PRO A 129 -6.85 13.04 9.01
CA PRO A 129 -7.25 14.29 9.64
C PRO A 129 -7.50 14.00 11.11
N ALA A 130 -6.89 14.81 11.98
CA ALA A 130 -6.92 14.62 13.42
C ALA A 130 -8.38 14.64 13.90
N ALA A 131 -9.07 13.51 13.82
CA ALA A 131 -10.12 13.21 14.76
C ALA A 131 -9.41 13.21 16.10
N GLU A 132 -9.77 14.16 16.96
CA GLU A 132 -9.13 14.47 18.24
C GLU A 132 -8.84 13.19 19.03
N ALA A 133 -7.67 12.61 18.79
CA ALA A 133 -7.21 11.47 19.53
C ALA A 133 -6.89 11.99 20.94
N PRO A 134 -7.44 11.39 22.00
CA PRO A 134 -7.20 11.86 23.36
C PRO A 134 -5.68 11.86 23.60
N ALA A 135 -5.15 12.99 24.08
CA ALA A 135 -3.74 13.16 24.35
C ALA A 135 -3.22 12.02 25.26
N ASP A 136 -2.24 11.27 24.77
CA ASP A 136 -1.59 10.21 25.55
C ASP A 136 -0.42 10.84 26.33
N ALA A 137 -0.57 10.92 27.66
CA ALA A 137 0.41 11.56 28.54
C ALA A 137 1.68 10.71 28.80
N ARG A 138 1.80 9.53 28.18
CA ARG A 138 2.93 8.63 28.41
C ARG A 138 4.15 9.04 27.59
N THR A 139 5.30 9.18 28.25
CA THR A 139 6.60 9.37 27.60
C THR A 139 7.23 8.02 27.27
N PHE A 140 7.71 7.87 26.04
CA PHE A 140 8.47 6.69 25.60
C PHE A 140 9.88 7.12 25.19
N VAL A 141 10.86 6.29 25.50
CA VAL A 141 12.24 6.43 25.00
C VAL A 141 12.49 5.31 24.01
N LEU A 142 12.93 5.66 22.81
CA LEU A 142 13.38 4.71 21.79
C LEU A 142 14.90 4.54 21.96
N VAL A 143 15.35 3.34 22.34
CA VAL A 143 16.77 3.03 22.50
C VAL A 143 17.23 2.19 21.31
N GLY A 144 18.08 2.79 20.47
CA GLY A 144 18.51 2.22 19.19
C GLY A 144 18.06 3.08 18.00
N GLY A 145 18.72 2.91 16.85
CA GLY A 145 18.43 3.64 15.60
C GLY A 145 18.28 2.70 14.40
N GLY A 146 18.28 3.27 13.20
CA GLY A 146 18.07 2.52 11.95
C GLY A 146 16.62 2.05 11.78
N ALA A 147 16.39 1.14 10.82
CA ALA A 147 15.04 0.73 10.40
C ALA A 147 14.14 0.24 11.56
N ALA A 148 14.71 -0.46 12.54
CA ALA A 148 13.96 -0.92 13.72
C ALA A 148 13.55 0.24 14.65
N GLY A 149 14.43 1.23 14.84
CA GLY A 149 14.15 2.42 15.66
C GLY A 149 13.12 3.33 15.00
N GLU A 150 13.24 3.57 13.70
CA GLU A 150 12.28 4.36 12.92
C GLU A 150 10.89 3.72 12.89
N PHE A 151 10.82 2.40 12.66
CA PHE A 151 9.54 1.68 12.68
C PHE A 151 8.87 1.73 14.05
N ALA A 152 9.64 1.64 15.14
CA ALA A 152 9.11 1.78 16.49
C ALA A 152 8.57 3.20 16.76
N ALA A 153 9.24 4.24 16.25
CA ALA A 153 8.75 5.62 16.30
C ALA A 153 7.45 5.80 15.52
N GLN A 154 7.39 5.26 14.30
CA GLN A 154 6.24 5.38 13.41
C GLN A 154 5.02 4.60 13.91
N THR A 155 5.22 3.36 14.38
CA THR A 155 4.15 2.55 15.00
C THR A 155 3.51 3.29 16.16
N ARG A 156 4.30 3.99 16.99
CA ARG A 156 3.77 4.84 18.07
C ARG A 156 2.92 5.99 17.55
N ARG A 157 3.35 6.66 16.48
CA ARG A 157 2.57 7.72 15.82
C ARG A 157 1.19 7.23 15.37
N HIS A 158 1.10 6.05 14.74
CA HIS A 158 -0.18 5.50 14.27
C HIS A 158 -1.08 4.92 15.39
N LEU A 159 -0.50 4.29 16.41
CA LEU A 159 -1.25 3.72 17.54
C LEU A 159 -1.91 4.80 18.42
N LEU A 160 -1.32 6.00 18.47
CA LEU A 160 -1.93 7.15 19.14
C LEU A 160 -3.22 7.61 18.44
N VAL A 161 -3.31 7.42 17.12
CA VAL A 161 -4.48 7.81 16.33
C VAL A 161 -5.57 6.73 16.32
N ARG A 162 -5.21 5.45 16.40
CA ARG A 162 -6.17 4.33 16.31
C ARG A 162 -6.78 3.87 17.65
N ARG A 163 -6.57 4.61 18.76
CA ARG A 163 -7.05 4.20 20.10
C ARG A 163 -8.53 4.47 20.40
N CYS A 164 -9.32 4.93 19.43
CA CYS A 164 -10.78 4.90 19.52
C CYS A 164 -11.31 3.60 18.92
N GLY A 165 -11.48 2.54 19.74
CA GLY A 165 -12.38 1.44 19.34
C GLY A 165 -12.16 0.04 19.91
N HIS A 166 -11.02 -0.28 20.55
CA HIS A 166 -10.82 -1.65 21.05
C HIS A 166 -10.16 -1.67 22.43
N ARG A 167 -10.98 -1.69 23.49
CA ARG A 167 -10.54 -2.16 24.81
C ARG A 167 -10.75 -3.68 24.87
N PRO A 168 -9.70 -4.49 25.05
CA PRO A 168 -9.85 -5.90 25.38
C PRO A 168 -10.24 -5.98 26.86
N GLY A 169 -11.45 -6.46 27.18
CA GLY A 169 -11.78 -6.76 28.58
C GLY A 169 -13.21 -6.58 29.08
N HIS A 170 -14.23 -6.34 28.24
CA HIS A 170 -15.62 -6.41 28.70
C HIS A 170 -16.48 -7.30 27.80
N ARG A 171 -16.86 -8.47 28.33
CA ARG A 171 -17.84 -9.38 27.73
C ARG A 171 -19.26 -8.83 27.95
N ARG A 172 -20.01 -8.74 26.85
CA ARG A 172 -21.49 -8.83 26.69
C ARG A 172 -22.30 -7.70 27.38
N ARG A 173 -23.32 -7.12 26.73
CA ARG A 173 -24.55 -7.81 26.31
C ARG A 173 -25.17 -7.20 25.06
N ALA A 174 -25.71 -8.09 24.22
CA ALA A 174 -26.66 -7.76 23.18
C ALA A 174 -27.97 -7.23 23.81
N ALA A 175 -28.44 -6.09 23.32
CA ALA A 175 -29.81 -5.56 23.37
C ALA A 175 -29.75 -4.23 22.60
N GLY A 176 -30.57 -3.90 21.62
CA GLY A 176 -31.70 -4.55 20.98
C GLY A 176 -32.08 -3.68 19.79
N CYS A 177 -32.63 -4.31 18.77
CA CYS A 177 -33.47 -3.66 17.77
C CYS A 177 -34.53 -2.80 18.49
N HIS A 178 -34.74 -1.54 18.07
CA HIS A 178 -36.07 -0.97 17.81
C HIS A 178 -35.97 0.46 17.23
N ARG A 179 -36.82 0.65 16.22
CA ARG A 179 -37.17 1.85 15.44
C ARG A 179 -37.45 3.11 16.28
N ALA A 180 -37.13 4.27 15.71
CA ALA A 180 -38.11 5.24 15.18
C ALA A 180 -37.39 6.16 14.17
#